data_AF-S6VNY6-F1
#
_entry.id   AF-S6VNY6-F1
#
_cell.length_a   1.000
_cell.length_b   1.000
_cell.length_c   1.000
_cell.angle_alpha   90.00
_cell.angle_beta   90.00
_cell.angle_gamma   90.00
#
_symmetry.space_group_name_H-M   'P 1'
#
loop_
_entity.id
_entity.type
_entity.pdbx_description
1 polymer ?
#
loop_
_entity_poly.entity_id
_entity_poly.type
_entity_poly.pdbx_seq_one_letter_code
_entity_poly.pdbx_strand_id
1 'polypeptide(L)' 'NLAARHANGDYLLMLSPHAVLHQADWLQGLLNHAQRPEVGIVGPRILTPQGNILYAGMVMGMDGLAGRPFINYP' A
#
# COMPACT_ATOMS: atom_id res chain seq x y z
N ASN A 1 -2.04 -5.51 18.29
CA ASN A 1 -0.75 -5.56 17.56
C ASN A 1 0.38 -5.32 18.57
N LEU A 2 1.24 -6.31 18.85
CA LEU A 2 2.30 -6.22 19.89
C LEU A 2 3.52 -5.42 19.43
N ALA A 3 4.00 -5.66 18.20
CA ALA A 3 5.15 -4.96 17.65
C ALA A 3 4.89 -3.45 17.50
N ALA A 4 3.67 -3.07 17.09
CA ALA A 4 3.26 -1.67 17.02
C ALA A 4 3.38 -0.91 18.35
N ARG A 5 3.19 -1.59 19.49
CA ARG A 5 3.33 -0.98 20.83
C ARG A 5 4.78 -0.68 21.21
N HIS A 6 5.74 -1.30 20.54
CA HIS A 6 7.18 -1.13 20.79
C HIS A 6 7.84 -0.24 19.73
N ALA A 7 7.12 0.16 18.69
CA ALA A 7 7.63 1.03 17.64
C ALA A 7 7.65 2.49 18.12
N ASN A 8 8.72 3.21 17.77
CA ASN A 8 8.94 4.62 18.17
C ASN A 8 8.93 5.59 16.97
N GLY A 9 8.54 5.12 15.78
CA GLY A 9 8.47 5.96 14.58
C GLY A 9 7.10 6.64 14.46
N ASP A 10 7.06 7.75 13.71
CA ASP A 10 5.82 8.48 13.44
C ASP A 10 4.81 7.68 12.60
N TYR A 11 5.30 6.67 11.88
CA TYR A 11 4.52 5.80 11.01
C TYR A 11 4.76 4.32 11.33
N LEU A 12 3.69 3.52 11.20
CA LEU A 12 3.78 2.07 11.24
C LEU A 12 3.75 1.51 9.81
N LEU A 13 4.78 0.75 9.45
CA LEU A 13 4.82 -0.02 8.21
C LEU A 13 4.45 -1.47 8.49
N MET A 14 3.40 -1.96 7.83
CA MET A 14 3.10 -3.39 7.77
C MET A 14 3.70 -3.95 6.49
N LEU A 15 4.81 -4.68 6.62
CA LEU A 15 5.52 -5.27 5.48
C LEU A 15 5.48 -6.79 5.56
N SER A 16 5.06 -7.43 4.47
CA SER A 16 5.13 -8.89 4.35
C SER A 16 6.59 -9.34 4.21
N PRO A 17 7.01 -10.42 4.89
CA PRO A 17 8.33 -11.00 4.68
C PRO A 17 8.53 -11.58 3.27
N HIS A 18 7.44 -11.72 2.49
CA HIS A 18 7.47 -12.18 1.09
C HIS A 18 7.45 -11.02 0.08
N ALA A 19 7.49 -9.76 0.54
CA ALA A 19 7.50 -8.61 -0.36
C ALA A 19 8.86 -8.48 -1.06
N VAL A 20 8.83 -8.19 -2.36
CA VAL A 20 10.02 -7.83 -3.16
C VAL A 20 9.93 -6.35 -3.49
N LEU A 21 10.95 -5.58 -3.12
CA LEU A 21 11.02 -4.15 -3.36
C LEU A 21 11.68 -3.89 -4.71
N HIS A 22 10.91 -3.37 -5.66
CA HIS A 22 11.39 -3.09 -7.03
C HIS A 22 11.96 -1.67 -7.21
N GLN A 23 11.58 -0.75 -6.33
CA GLN A 23 11.95 0.67 -6.41
C GLN A 23 12.71 1.04 -5.14
N ALA A 24 13.84 1.72 -5.27
CA ALA A 24 14.67 2.09 -4.12
C ALA A 24 14.00 3.15 -3.23
N ASP A 25 13.17 4.00 -3.82
CA ASP A 25 12.46 5.12 -3.22
C ASP A 25 11.01 4.79 -2.79
N TRP A 26 10.67 3.50 -2.75
CA TRP A 26 9.31 3.04 -2.48
C TRP A 26 8.73 3.62 -1.17
N LEU A 27 9.54 3.71 -0.12
CA LEU A 27 9.09 4.19 1.19
C LEU A 27 8.87 5.71 1.17
N GLN A 28 9.77 6.45 0.51
CA GLN A 28 9.62 7.89 0.31
C GLN A 28 8.36 8.20 -0.50
N GLY A 29 8.07 7.42 -1.54
CA GLY A 29 6.83 7.53 -2.31
C GLY A 29 5.58 7.36 -1.45
N LEU A 30 5.57 6.37 -0.54
CA LEU A 30 4.47 6.19 0.41
C LEU A 30 4.37 7.34 1.42
N LEU A 31 5.49 7.75 2.00
CA LEU A 31 5.53 8.82 3.01
C LEU A 31 5.09 10.17 2.44
N ASN A 32 5.39 10.47 1.17
CA ASN A 32 4.92 11.68 0.50
C ASN A 32 3.39 11.79 0.50
N HIS A 33 2.69 10.66 0.37
CA HIS A 33 1.22 10.63 0.47
C HIS A 33 0.73 10.58 1.91
N ALA A 34 1.42 9.86 2.80
CA ALA A 34 1.01 9.68 4.19
C ALA A 34 1.07 10.96 5.04
N GLN A 35 1.92 11.92 4.64
CA GLN A 35 2.05 13.21 5.33
C GLN A 35 0.87 14.17 5.11
N ARG A 36 -0.02 13.86 4.17
CA ARG A 36 -1.19 14.71 3.87
C ARG A 36 -2.23 14.57 4.99
N PRO A 37 -2.74 15.67 5.57
CA PRO A 37 -3.63 15.62 6.73
C PRO A 37 -4.96 14.89 6.47
N GLU A 38 -5.41 14.85 5.22
CA GLU A 38 -6.62 14.15 4.80
C GLU A 38 -6.42 12.64 4.55
N VAL A 39 -5.18 12.14 4.56
CA VAL A 39 -4.84 10.75 4.26
C VAL A 39 -4.69 9.95 5.55
N GLY A 40 -5.58 8.98 5.77
CA GLY A 40 -5.51 8.10 6.94
C GLY A 40 -4.49 6.96 6.80
N ILE A 41 -4.41 6.32 5.63
CA ILE A 41 -3.55 5.17 5.34
C ILE A 41 -3.11 5.23 3.87
N VAL A 42 -1.88 4.80 3.59
CA VAL A 42 -1.35 4.61 2.24
C VAL A 42 -0.95 3.16 2.02
N GLY A 43 -0.99 2.71 0.77
CA GLY A 43 -0.51 1.40 0.36
C GLY A 43 0.17 1.49 -1.01
N PRO A 44 1.16 0.63 -1.29
CA PRO A 44 1.83 0.62 -2.58
C PRO A 44 0.95 0.00 -3.66
N ARG A 45 1.35 0.22 -4.92
CA ARG A 45 0.96 -0.67 -6.02
C ARG A 45 1.74 -1.98 -5.88
N ILE A 46 1.03 -3.09 -5.83
CA ILE A 46 1.59 -4.44 -5.73
C ILE A 46 1.39 -5.13 -7.07
N LEU A 47 2.45 -5.76 -7.57
CA LEU A 47 2.44 -6.48 -8.83
C LEU A 47 2.46 -7.99 -8.59
N THR A 48 1.90 -8.75 -9.54
CA THR A 48 2.15 -10.17 -9.67
C THR A 48 3.58 -10.40 -10.18
N PRO A 49 4.12 -11.62 -10.08
CA PRO A 49 5.42 -11.95 -10.68
C PRO A 49 5.49 -11.71 -12.20
N GLN A 50 4.34 -11.66 -12.87
CA GLN A 50 4.22 -11.37 -14.30
C GLN A 50 4.16 -9.87 -14.62
N GLY A 51 4.20 -9.00 -13.61
CA GLY A 51 4.19 -7.53 -13.78
C GLY A 51 2.81 -6.89 -13.75
N ASN A 52 1.72 -7.67 -13.74
CA ASN A 52 0.37 -7.11 -13.70
C ASN A 52 0.01 -6.62 -12.29
N ILE A 53 -0.88 -5.65 -12.19
CA ILE A 53 -1.37 -5.13 -10.91
C ILE A 53 -2.17 -6.20 -10.16
N LEU A 54 -1.65 -6.59 -9.00
CA LEU A 54 -2.34 -7.41 -8.01
C LEU A 54 -3.22 -6.53 -7.09
N TYR A 55 -2.71 -5.36 -6.72
CA TYR A 55 -3.40 -4.39 -5.88
C TYR A 55 -2.90 -2.97 -6.13
N ALA A 56 -3.81 -2.00 -6.23
CA ALA A 56 -3.48 -0.57 -6.38
C ALA A 56 -4.59 0.29 -5.78
N GLY A 57 -5.00 -0.03 -4.55
CA GLY A 57 -6.10 0.64 -3.86
C GLY A 57 -7.48 0.06 -4.18
N MET A 58 -8.49 0.62 -3.52
CA MET A 58 -9.90 0.28 -3.70
C MET A 58 -10.74 1.54 -3.82
N VAL A 59 -11.86 1.44 -4.53
CA VAL A 59 -12.84 2.52 -4.70
C VAL A 59 -14.13 2.10 -4.01
N MET A 60 -14.60 2.92 -3.08
CA MET A 60 -15.89 2.70 -2.40
C MET A 60 -17.04 2.76 -3.41
N GLY A 61 -18.06 1.92 -3.24
CA GLY A 61 -19.21 1.83 -4.13
C GLY A 61 -18.95 1.10 -5.45
N MET A 62 -17.69 0.74 -5.74
CA MET A 62 -17.35 -0.15 -6.84
C MET A 62 -17.60 -1.60 -6.41
N ASP A 63 -18.14 -2.43 -7.31
CA ASP A 63 -18.44 -3.85 -7.04
C ASP A 63 -19.25 -4.10 -5.75
N GLY A 64 -20.15 -3.17 -5.40
CA GLY A 64 -20.95 -3.20 -4.17
C GLY A 64 -20.40 -2.22 -3.12
N LEU A 65 -19.66 -2.72 -2.12
CA LEU A 65 -19.14 -1.87 -1.04
C LEU A 65 -17.83 -1.17 -1.42
N ALA A 66 -16.89 -1.91 -1.99
CA ALA A 66 -15.63 -1.41 -2.51
C ALA A 66 -15.03 -2.39 -3.52
N GLY A 67 -14.40 -1.87 -4.56
CA GLY A 67 -13.86 -2.67 -5.67
C GLY A 67 -12.42 -2.29 -6.01
N ARG A 68 -11.74 -3.15 -6.78
CA ARG A 68 -10.33 -3.00 -7.18
C ARG A 68 -10.26 -2.51 -8.63
N PRO A 69 -10.11 -1.20 -8.89
CA PRO A 69 -10.26 -0.64 -10.23
C PRO A 69 -9.20 -1.10 -11.25
N PHE A 70 -8.03 -1.54 -10.79
CA PHE A 70 -6.86 -1.79 -11.64
C PHE A 70 -6.42 -3.25 -11.65
N ILE A 71 -7.20 -4.18 -11.11
CA ILE A 71 -6.78 -5.58 -11.05
C ILE A 71 -6.49 -6.14 -12.46
N ASN A 72 -5.36 -6.84 -12.61
CA ASN A 72 -4.86 -7.39 -13.87
C ASN A 72 -4.46 -6.37 -14.96
N TYR A 73 -4.45 -5.07 -14.66
CA TYR A 73 -3.84 -4.09 -15.57
C TYR A 73 -2.32 -4.28 -15.63
N PRO A 74 -1.66 -3.96 -16.76
CA PRO A 74 -0.21 -3.97 -16.85
C PRO A 74 0.44 -2.90 -15.94
#